data_AF-A0A2P4S9C3-F1
#
_entry.id   AF-A0A2P4S9C3-F1
#
_cell.length_a   1.000
_cell.length_b   1.000
_cell.length_c   1.000
_cell.angle_alpha   90.00
_cell.angle_beta   90.00
_cell.angle_gamma   90.00
#
_symmetry.space_group_name_H-M   'P 1'
#
loop_
_entity.id
_entity.type
_entity.pdbx_description
1 polymer ?
#
loop_
_entity_poly.entity_id
_entity_poly.type
_entity_poly.pdbx_seq_one_letter_code
_entity_poly.pdbx_strand_id
1 'polypeptide(L)'
;YYAVELVNDSLYDWNVKLLKVDEDSALHNDLQILKEKEGTDFILLNFSFKDNFPFDPPFVRVVSPVLSGGYVLGGGAICMELLTKQGWSSAYSIESVIMQISATLVKGKARVQFGANKNQYSLTRAQQSYKSLVQIHEKNGWYTPPKEDG
;
A
#
# COMPACT_ATOMS: atom_id res chain seq x y z
N TYR A 1 13.81 -1.84 -3.67
CA TYR A 1 13.83 -2.99 -4.60
C TYR A 1 12.53 -3.75 -4.43
N TYR A 2 11.88 -4.11 -5.53
CA TYR A 2 10.59 -4.81 -5.53
C TYR A 2 10.59 -5.92 -6.58
N ALA A 3 9.71 -6.91 -6.40
CA ALA A 3 9.44 -7.95 -7.39
C ALA A 3 7.94 -7.94 -7.75
N VAL A 4 7.62 -8.34 -8.98
CA VAL A 4 6.25 -8.38 -9.50
C VAL A 4 5.94 -9.79 -10.01
N GLU A 5 4.80 -10.33 -9.62
CA GLU A 5 4.30 -11.64 -10.03
C GLU A 5 2.83 -11.50 -10.46
N LEU A 6 2.46 -12.09 -11.60
CA LEU A 6 1.06 -12.10 -12.04
C LEU A 6 0.28 -13.15 -11.23
N VAL A 7 -0.88 -12.76 -10.72
CA VAL A 7 -1.78 -13.67 -10.01
C VAL A 7 -2.56 -14.46 -11.06
N ASN A 8 -2.37 -15.79 -11.08
CA ASN A 8 -3.00 -16.68 -12.06
C ASN A 8 -2.77 -16.23 -13.52
N ASP A 9 -1.55 -15.77 -13.84
CA ASP A 9 -1.17 -15.23 -15.15
C ASP A 9 -2.03 -14.05 -15.65
N SER A 10 -2.76 -13.40 -14.73
CA SER A 10 -3.60 -12.25 -15.06
C SER A 10 -2.76 -10.97 -15.20
N LEU A 11 -2.84 -10.34 -16.37
CA LEU A 11 -2.28 -9.00 -16.58
C LEU A 11 -3.00 -7.91 -15.75
N TYR A 12 -4.14 -8.23 -15.14
CA TYR A 12 -4.97 -7.29 -14.36
C TYR A 12 -4.88 -7.50 -12.85
N ASP A 13 -4.14 -8.50 -12.38
CA ASP A 13 -4.01 -8.79 -10.95
C ASP A 13 -2.57 -9.18 -10.61
N TRP A 14 -1.86 -8.31 -9.90
CA TRP A 14 -0.44 -8.46 -9.61
C TRP A 14 -0.18 -8.56 -8.11
N ASN A 15 0.77 -9.42 -7.75
CA ASN A 15 1.44 -9.42 -6.47
C ASN A 15 2.75 -8.64 -6.59
N VAL A 16 2.90 -7.58 -5.80
CA VAL A 16 4.12 -6.79 -5.73
C VAL A 16 4.75 -6.98 -4.35
N LYS A 17 5.96 -7.53 -4.32
CA LYS A 17 6.74 -7.74 -3.09
C LYS A 17 7.68 -6.55 -2.91
N LEU A 18 7.49 -5.75 -1.86
CA LEU A 18 8.47 -4.76 -1.44
C LEU A 18 9.57 -5.48 -0.64
N LEU A 19 10.69 -5.74 -1.31
CA LEU A 19 11.82 -6.52 -0.77
C LEU A 19 12.80 -5.65 0.04
N LYS A 20 12.82 -4.35 -0.22
CA LYS A 20 13.68 -3.39 0.49
C LYS A 20 12.94 -2.09 0.69
N VAL A 21 12.88 -1.66 1.95
CA VAL A 21 12.47 -0.32 2.39
C VAL A 21 13.71 0.43 2.92
N ASP A 22 13.55 1.69 3.30
CA ASP A 22 14.61 2.51 3.89
C ASP A 22 15.25 1.82 5.11
N GLU A 23 16.57 1.58 5.06
CA GLU A 23 17.31 0.83 6.08
C GLU A 23 17.37 1.55 7.43
N ASP A 24 17.23 2.88 7.43
CA ASP A 24 17.20 3.68 8.65
C ASP A 24 15.83 3.66 9.34
N SER A 25 14.81 3.05 8.69
CA SER A 25 13.46 2.98 9.22
C SER A 25 13.26 1.86 10.23
N ALA A 26 12.40 2.08 11.22
CA ALA A 26 11.97 1.01 12.13
C ALA A 26 11.26 -0.14 11.39
N LEU A 27 10.63 0.15 10.25
CA LEU A 27 10.00 -0.84 9.39
C LEU A 27 11.03 -1.83 8.82
N HIS A 28 12.22 -1.37 8.45
CA HIS A 28 13.28 -2.25 7.97
C HIS A 28 13.67 -3.29 9.03
N ASN A 29 13.90 -2.83 10.26
CA ASN A 29 14.22 -3.72 11.39
C ASN A 29 13.10 -4.72 11.67
N ASP A 30 11.84 -4.27 11.61
CA ASP A 30 10.69 -5.17 11.75
C ASP A 30 10.67 -6.26 10.66
N LEU A 31 11.03 -5.96 9.42
CA LEU A 31 11.10 -6.95 8.34
C LEU A 31 12.24 -7.96 8.54
N GLN A 32 13.37 -7.57 9.13
CA GLN A 32 14.42 -8.53 9.52
C GLN A 32 13.92 -9.47 10.62
N ILE A 33 13.21 -8.95 11.62
CA ILE A 33 12.60 -9.77 12.68
C ILE A 33 11.53 -10.70 12.07
N LEU A 34 10.76 -10.24 11.09
CA LEU A 34 9.77 -11.06 10.38
C LEU A 34 10.45 -12.21 9.63
N LYS A 35 11.63 -11.96 9.03
CA LYS A 35 12.45 -12.99 8.38
C LYS A 35 12.81 -14.11 9.35
N GLU A 36 13.29 -13.74 10.53
CA GLU A 36 13.72 -14.69 11.56
C GLU A 36 12.54 -15.51 12.11
N LYS A 37 11.38 -14.87 12.28
CA LYS A 37 10.19 -15.50 12.90
C LYS A 37 9.34 -16.31 11.92
N GLU A 38 9.18 -15.82 10.70
CA GLU A 38 8.18 -16.33 9.75
C GLU A 38 8.79 -16.72 8.39
N GLY A 39 10.10 -16.52 8.19
CA GLY A 39 10.79 -16.86 6.93
C GLY A 39 10.51 -15.89 5.78
N THR A 40 9.91 -14.72 6.05
CA THR A 40 9.56 -13.71 5.05
C THR A 40 10.03 -12.33 5.46
N ASP A 41 10.62 -11.57 4.54
CA ASP A 41 11.21 -10.24 4.79
C ASP A 41 10.64 -9.14 3.88
N PHE A 42 9.43 -9.34 3.36
CA PHE A 42 8.81 -8.44 2.40
C PHE A 42 7.39 -8.03 2.79
N ILE A 43 6.97 -6.87 2.28
CA ILE A 43 5.57 -6.45 2.30
C ILE A 43 4.95 -6.84 0.97
N LEU A 44 3.93 -7.70 1.03
CA LEU A 44 3.16 -8.10 -0.13
C LEU A 44 2.02 -7.11 -0.36
N LEU A 45 2.08 -6.42 -1.49
CA LEU A 45 1.00 -5.60 -2.02
C LEU A 45 0.27 -6.38 -3.11
N ASN A 46 -1.02 -6.11 -3.26
CA ASN A 46 -1.81 -6.59 -4.37
C ASN A 46 -2.33 -5.38 -5.16
N PHE A 47 -2.10 -5.41 -6.48
CA PHE A 47 -2.53 -4.40 -7.44
C PHE A 47 -3.60 -5.01 -8.34
N SER A 48 -4.79 -4.43 -8.33
CA SER A 48 -5.90 -4.84 -9.20
C SER A 48 -6.24 -3.70 -10.16
N PHE A 49 -6.14 -4.00 -11.45
CA PHE A 49 -6.43 -3.08 -12.54
C PHE A 49 -7.84 -3.37 -13.05
N LYS A 50 -8.70 -2.34 -13.07
CA LYS A 50 -10.08 -2.46 -13.60
C LYS A 50 -10.12 -2.08 -15.07
N ASP A 51 -11.26 -2.34 -15.70
CA ASP A 51 -11.51 -2.07 -17.13
C ASP A 51 -11.21 -0.62 -17.56
N ASN A 52 -11.36 0.35 -16.65
CA ASN A 52 -11.12 1.76 -16.95
C ASN A 52 -9.68 2.22 -16.67
N PHE A 53 -8.76 1.32 -16.32
CA PHE A 53 -7.34 1.66 -16.25
C PHE A 53 -6.80 1.99 -17.66
N PRO A 54 -5.99 3.05 -17.87
CA PRO A 54 -5.33 3.90 -16.87
C PRO A 54 -6.09 5.17 -16.47
N PHE A 55 -7.36 5.34 -16.85
CA PHE A 55 -8.15 6.52 -16.48
C PHE A 55 -8.58 6.53 -15.01
N ASP A 56 -8.88 5.34 -14.46
CA ASP A 56 -9.01 5.14 -13.01
C ASP A 56 -7.72 4.55 -12.41
N PRO A 57 -7.38 4.86 -11.14
CA PRO A 57 -6.22 4.28 -10.47
C PRO A 57 -6.37 2.75 -10.27
N PRO A 58 -5.25 2.02 -10.17
CA PRO A 58 -5.30 0.64 -9.69
C PRO A 58 -5.80 0.62 -8.24
N PHE A 59 -6.56 -0.42 -7.89
CA PHE A 59 -6.85 -0.68 -6.48
C PHE A 59 -5.66 -1.39 -5.84
N VAL A 60 -5.03 -0.74 -4.86
CA VAL A 60 -3.86 -1.29 -4.17
C VAL A 60 -4.17 -1.54 -2.70
N ARG A 61 -3.75 -2.71 -2.21
CA ARG A 61 -3.87 -3.10 -0.80
C ARG A 61 -2.64 -3.84 -0.30
N VAL A 62 -2.40 -3.76 0.99
CA VAL A 62 -1.49 -4.65 1.71
C VAL A 62 -2.17 -6.01 1.89
N VAL A 63 -1.46 -7.08 1.53
CA VAL A 63 -1.88 -8.47 1.77
C VAL A 63 -1.24 -8.99 3.05
N SER A 64 0.06 -8.75 3.23
CA SER A 64 0.84 -9.15 4.41
C SER A 64 2.17 -8.38 4.48
N PRO A 65 2.80 -8.27 5.66
CA PRO A 65 2.26 -8.56 6.98
C PRO A 65 1.19 -7.53 7.38
N VAL A 66 0.60 -7.70 8.56
CA VAL A 66 -0.27 -6.69 9.13
C VAL A 66 0.57 -5.51 9.61
N LEU A 67 0.21 -4.30 9.20
CA LEU A 67 0.91 -3.08 9.55
C LEU A 67 0.06 -2.18 10.46
N SER A 68 0.72 -1.44 11.34
CA SER A 68 0.16 -0.26 12.01
C SER A 68 0.89 0.98 11.51
N GLY A 69 0.21 2.13 11.44
CA GLY A 69 0.77 3.33 10.82
C GLY A 69 0.88 3.22 9.30
N GLY A 70 1.75 4.02 8.67
CA GLY A 70 2.02 3.95 7.24
C GLY A 70 0.85 4.31 6.33
N TYR A 71 -0.19 4.95 6.88
CA TYR A 71 -1.46 5.19 6.19
C TYR A 71 -2.18 3.90 5.72
N VAL A 72 -1.85 2.75 6.33
CA VAL A 72 -2.55 1.48 6.09
C VAL A 72 -3.79 1.43 6.98
N LEU A 73 -4.95 1.27 6.34
CA LEU A 73 -6.25 1.20 6.99
C LEU A 73 -6.63 -0.24 7.33
N GLY A 74 -7.76 -0.38 8.06
CA GLY A 74 -8.40 -1.66 8.28
C GLY A 74 -8.59 -2.45 6.98
N GLY A 75 -8.40 -3.76 7.04
CA GLY A 75 -8.51 -4.63 5.87
C GLY A 75 -7.33 -4.59 4.89
N GLY A 76 -6.38 -3.66 5.06
CA GLY A 76 -5.18 -3.53 4.23
C GLY A 76 -5.28 -2.45 3.15
N ALA A 77 -6.32 -1.61 3.13
CA ALA A 77 -6.38 -0.49 2.19
C ALA A 77 -5.30 0.56 2.49
N ILE A 78 -4.87 1.30 1.48
CA ILE A 78 -3.84 2.33 1.61
C ILE A 78 -4.48 3.71 1.41
N CYS A 79 -4.30 4.59 2.38
CA CYS A 79 -4.77 5.97 2.34
C CYS A 79 -3.73 6.85 1.65
N MET A 80 -3.82 6.99 0.33
CA MET A 80 -2.95 7.83 -0.48
C MET A 80 -3.75 8.55 -1.55
N GLU A 81 -3.54 9.87 -1.67
CA GLU A 81 -4.26 10.73 -2.60
C GLU A 81 -4.12 10.25 -4.05
N LEU A 82 -2.91 9.84 -4.46
CA LEU A 82 -2.67 9.32 -5.82
C LEU A 82 -3.42 8.02 -6.14
N LEU A 83 -3.96 7.31 -5.16
CA LEU A 83 -4.81 6.13 -5.35
C LEU A 83 -6.31 6.48 -5.35
N THR A 84 -6.65 7.76 -5.41
CA THR A 84 -8.02 8.27 -5.53
C THR A 84 -8.24 8.96 -6.86
N LYS A 85 -9.51 9.08 -7.27
CA LYS A 85 -9.85 9.73 -8.54
C LYS A 85 -9.35 11.17 -8.63
N GLN A 86 -9.26 11.86 -7.50
CA GLN A 86 -8.84 13.26 -7.41
C GLN A 86 -7.33 13.42 -7.59
N GLY A 87 -6.53 12.49 -7.04
CA GLY A 87 -5.06 12.56 -7.09
C GLY A 87 -4.41 11.71 -8.17
N TRP A 88 -5.15 10.78 -8.78
CA TRP A 88 -4.63 9.91 -9.83
C TRP A 88 -4.41 10.66 -11.13
N SER A 89 -3.30 10.34 -11.81
CA SER A 89 -3.04 10.73 -13.18
C SER A 89 -2.62 9.51 -13.98
N SER A 90 -3.19 9.33 -15.16
CA SER A 90 -2.80 8.27 -16.11
C SER A 90 -1.36 8.41 -16.61
N ALA A 91 -0.68 9.53 -16.30
CA ALA A 91 0.73 9.75 -16.57
C ALA A 91 1.65 9.05 -15.55
N TYR A 92 1.15 8.60 -14.40
CA TYR A 92 1.97 7.88 -13.44
C TYR A 92 2.34 6.50 -13.96
N SER A 93 3.64 6.19 -13.94
CA SER A 93 4.10 4.82 -14.16
C SER A 93 3.78 3.96 -12.93
N ILE A 94 3.45 2.68 -13.12
CA ILE A 94 3.20 1.76 -12.00
C ILE A 94 4.42 1.60 -11.11
N GLU A 95 5.63 1.68 -11.68
CA GLU A 95 6.86 1.74 -10.90
C GLU A 95 6.89 2.95 -9.95
N SER A 96 6.54 4.15 -10.43
CA SER A 96 6.49 5.34 -9.57
C SER A 96 5.46 5.20 -8.45
N VAL A 97 4.33 4.50 -8.70
CA VAL A 97 3.30 4.21 -7.70
C VAL A 97 3.83 3.26 -6.63
N ILE A 98 4.51 2.18 -7.02
CA ILE A 98 5.12 1.21 -6.10
C ILE A 98 6.15 1.92 -5.20
N MET A 99 7.02 2.74 -5.79
CA MET A 99 8.04 3.48 -5.04
C MET A 99 7.45 4.51 -4.09
N GLN A 100 6.41 5.25 -4.51
CA GLN A 100 5.69 6.18 -3.65
C GLN A 100 5.01 5.46 -2.48
N ILE A 101 4.37 4.30 -2.70
CA ILE A 101 3.80 3.51 -1.60
C ILE A 101 4.88 3.10 -0.60
N SER A 102 6.02 2.61 -1.08
CA SER A 102 7.14 2.24 -0.21
C SER A 102 7.62 3.44 0.63
N ALA A 103 7.75 4.62 0.02
CA ALA A 103 8.13 5.84 0.73
C ALA A 103 7.07 6.29 1.74
N THR A 104 5.79 6.22 1.39
CA THR A 104 4.68 6.58 2.27
C THR A 104 4.59 5.65 3.49
N LEU A 105 4.84 4.36 3.33
CA LEU A 105 4.89 3.41 4.46
C LEU A 105 5.98 3.83 5.47
N VAL A 106 7.17 4.18 4.97
CA VAL A 106 8.29 4.65 5.82
C VAL A 106 7.96 6.00 6.46
N LYS A 107 7.54 6.99 5.67
CA LYS A 107 7.19 8.35 6.15
C LYS A 107 6.07 8.31 7.20
N GLY A 108 5.08 7.43 6.99
CA GLY A 108 3.99 7.19 7.93
C GLY A 108 4.36 6.31 9.13
N LYS A 109 5.65 5.99 9.30
CA LYS A 109 6.19 5.18 10.41
C LYS A 109 5.48 3.83 10.55
N ALA A 110 5.24 3.15 9.43
CA ALA A 110 4.65 1.81 9.44
C ALA A 110 5.45 0.86 10.32
N ARG A 111 4.76 0.01 11.08
CA ARG A 111 5.34 -1.04 11.93
C ARG A 111 4.66 -2.37 11.67
N VAL A 112 5.39 -3.47 11.74
CA VAL A 112 4.80 -4.81 11.68
C VAL A 112 4.09 -5.10 12.99
N GLN A 113 2.82 -5.49 12.91
CA GLN A 113 2.05 -5.95 14.07
C GLN A 113 2.28 -7.45 14.29
N PHE A 114 3.34 -7.80 15.01
CA PHE A 114 3.63 -9.19 15.35
C PHE A 114 2.50 -9.81 16.19
N GLY A 115 2.07 -11.02 15.82
CA GLY A 115 0.98 -11.74 16.49
C GLY A 115 -0.44 -11.31 16.08
N ALA A 116 -0.57 -10.33 15.18
CA ALA A 116 -1.87 -9.91 14.69
C ALA A 116 -2.50 -11.01 13.81
N ASN A 117 -3.82 -11.16 13.88
CA ASN A 117 -4.53 -12.17 13.09
C ASN A 117 -4.40 -11.87 11.59
N LYS A 118 -3.77 -12.76 10.81
CA LYS A 118 -3.54 -12.59 9.36
C LYS A 118 -4.85 -12.41 8.57
N ASN A 119 -5.96 -12.98 9.05
CA ASN A 119 -7.29 -12.85 8.42
C ASN A 119 -7.91 -11.45 8.57
N GLN A 120 -7.25 -10.52 9.26
CA GLN A 120 -7.76 -9.16 9.36
C GLN A 120 -7.68 -8.40 8.04
N TYR A 121 -6.72 -8.76 7.17
CA TYR A 121 -6.60 -8.21 5.82
C TYR A 121 -7.33 -9.10 4.83
N SER A 122 -8.18 -8.47 4.01
CA SER A 122 -8.93 -9.13 2.96
C SER A 122 -9.37 -8.10 1.94
N LEU A 123 -9.57 -8.54 0.69
CA LEU A 123 -10.04 -7.67 -0.38
C LEU A 123 -11.34 -6.94 0.01
N THR A 124 -12.32 -7.67 0.55
CA THR A 124 -13.61 -7.13 0.97
C THR A 124 -13.47 -6.00 1.99
N ARG A 125 -12.65 -6.20 3.04
CA ARG A 125 -12.44 -5.20 4.08
C ARG A 125 -11.66 -3.99 3.55
N ALA A 126 -10.63 -4.23 2.74
CA ALA A 126 -9.88 -3.14 2.11
C ALA A 126 -10.79 -2.28 1.21
N GLN A 127 -11.65 -2.89 0.40
CA GLN A 127 -12.60 -2.17 -0.44
C GLN A 127 -13.61 -1.36 0.37
N GLN A 128 -14.08 -1.88 1.51
CA GLN A 128 -14.96 -1.14 2.42
C GLN A 128 -14.24 0.08 3.00
N SER A 129 -13.02 -0.09 3.52
CA SER A 129 -12.23 1.01 4.05
C SER A 129 -11.88 2.06 2.99
N TYR A 130 -11.58 1.65 1.76
CA TYR A 130 -11.35 2.57 0.64
C TYR A 130 -12.60 3.39 0.28
N LYS A 131 -13.78 2.75 0.23
CA LYS A 131 -15.04 3.48 -0.04
C LYS A 131 -15.29 4.56 1.02
N SER A 132 -15.12 4.24 2.30
CA SER A 132 -15.27 5.21 3.38
C SER A 132 -14.23 6.34 3.29
N LEU A 133 -12.99 6.01 2.94
CA LEU A 133 -11.91 6.97 2.75
C LEU A 133 -12.25 8.00 1.68
N VAL A 134 -12.68 7.54 0.49
CA VAL A 134 -13.00 8.44 -0.63
C VAL A 134 -14.14 9.39 -0.25
N GLN A 135 -15.18 8.89 0.42
CA GLN A 135 -16.30 9.72 0.88
C GLN A 135 -15.87 10.81 1.87
N ILE A 136 -14.94 10.49 2.78
CA ILE A 136 -14.43 11.46 3.77
C ILE A 136 -13.61 12.55 3.09
N HIS A 137 -12.71 12.19 2.16
CA HIS A 137 -11.85 13.16 1.49
C HIS A 137 -12.55 13.96 0.40
N GLU A 138 -13.58 13.42 -0.26
CA GLU A 138 -14.45 14.20 -1.14
C GLU A 138 -15.16 15.33 -0.39
N LYS A 139 -15.51 15.10 0.87
CA LYS A 139 -16.19 16.10 1.71
C LYS A 139 -15.22 17.11 2.33
N ASN A 140 -14.05 16.66 2.78
CA ASN A 140 -13.16 17.46 3.64
C ASN A 140 -11.86 17.92 2.94
N GLY A 141 -11.63 17.48 1.71
CA GLY A 141 -10.37 17.69 0.99
C GLY A 141 -9.25 16.74 1.45
N TRP A 142 -8.17 16.72 0.66
CA TRP A 142 -6.90 16.13 1.06
C TRP A 142 -6.04 17.19 1.74
N TYR A 143 -5.41 16.82 2.86
CA TYR A 143 -4.47 17.71 3.52
C TYR A 143 -3.21 17.82 2.67
N THR A 144 -2.92 19.02 2.15
CA THR A 144 -1.65 19.34 1.50
C THR A 144 -0.68 19.83 2.58
N PRO A 145 0.40 19.10 2.91
CA PRO A 145 1.41 19.62 3.83
C PRO A 145 2.06 20.90 3.26
N PRO A 146 2.48 21.86 4.11
CA PRO A 146 3.24 23.02 3.66
C PRO A 146 4.51 22.59 2.90
N LYS A 147 4.94 23.39 1.92
CA LYS A 147 6.08 23.10 1.02
C LYS A 147 7.44 22.94 1.73
N GLU A 148 7.53 23.22 3.03
CA GLU A 148 8.79 23.33 3.77
C GLU A 148 9.30 21.98 4.33
N ASP A 149 8.52 20.90 4.23
CA ASP A 149 8.93 19.54 4.67
C ASP A 149 9.54 18.70 3.52
N GLY A 150 10.25 19.34 2.60
CA GLY A 150 10.88 18.74 1.40
C GLY A 150 12.39 18.61 1.50
#